data_AF-A0A9D8G2U9-F1
#
_entry.id   AF-A0A9D8G2U9-F1
#
_cell.length_a   1.000
_cell.length_b   1.000
_cell.length_c   1.000
_cell.angle_alpha   90.00
_cell.angle_beta   90.00
_cell.angle_gamma   90.00
#
_symmetry.space_group_name_H-M   'P 1'
#
loop_
_entity.id
_entity.type
_entity.pdbx_description
1 polymer ?
#
loop_
_entity_poly.entity_id
_entity_poly.type
_entity_poly.pdbx_seq_one_letter_code
_entity_poly.pdbx_strand_id
1 'polypeptide(L)'
;TDLGLFVAGGKGETSRQTPAQIEERGDLISTDPSELVYASKMVAKVDSAALQDGYQLYHHVFIFTRKGSWAVVQQGMNETTRYARRYHWLGETVSDFVCEPHAAICSEMRGEALNLVAVESTPARGVITNIASEEKPEKTIAELKRIKSLDLPPRHYMKTEDIHPDRLAKILVSTYERSPGDFEELLSLPGVGPKTIRALSLLSELVYGAPPSFSDPARFGFAHGGKDGIPYPVDRRTYDQSIELLRKALSRSKIGLSEKRQAIGRLDDWHFRQ
;
A
#
# COMPACT_ATOMS: atom_id res chain seq x y z
N THR A 1 28.75 -2.10 4.16
CA THR A 1 27.61 -1.62 3.33
C THR A 1 28.06 -1.14 1.94
N ASP A 2 28.86 -1.96 1.25
CA ASP A 2 29.48 -1.60 -0.04
C ASP A 2 28.56 -1.73 -1.27
N LEU A 3 27.40 -2.39 -1.13
CA LEU A 3 26.42 -2.54 -2.23
C LEU A 3 25.63 -1.26 -2.56
N GLY A 4 25.65 -0.27 -1.67
CA GLY A 4 24.84 0.94 -1.82
C GLY A 4 23.33 0.70 -1.81
N LEU A 5 22.88 -0.42 -1.24
CA LEU A 5 21.49 -0.83 -1.09
C LEU A 5 21.15 -0.91 0.40
N PHE A 6 19.98 -0.38 0.77
CA PHE A 6 19.46 -0.32 2.12
C PHE A 6 18.05 -0.92 2.16
N VAL A 7 17.70 -1.52 3.30
CA VAL A 7 16.39 -2.13 3.53
C VAL A 7 15.85 -1.62 4.86
N ALA A 8 14.62 -1.11 4.83
CA ALA A 8 13.86 -0.65 5.99
C ALA A 8 12.50 -1.36 6.06
N GLY A 9 11.96 -1.47 7.25
CA GLY A 9 10.68 -2.11 7.53
C GLY A 9 10.78 -3.61 7.80
N GLY A 10 9.67 -4.31 7.62
CA GLY A 10 9.52 -5.73 7.94
C GLY A 10 8.07 -6.09 8.26
N LYS A 11 7.88 -7.08 9.13
CA LYS A 11 6.55 -7.54 9.58
C LYS A 11 6.12 -6.84 10.86
N GLY A 12 4.81 -6.71 11.03
CA GLY A 12 4.19 -6.24 12.27
C GLY A 12 4.71 -4.88 12.69
N GLU A 13 5.12 -4.73 13.94
CA GLU A 13 5.61 -3.45 14.49
C GLU A 13 6.81 -2.87 13.72
N THR A 14 7.70 -3.75 13.20
CA THR A 14 8.87 -3.32 12.41
C THR A 14 8.47 -2.54 11.16
N SER A 15 7.30 -2.85 10.56
CA SER A 15 6.80 -2.12 9.39
C SER A 15 6.55 -0.63 9.70
N ARG A 16 6.18 -0.31 10.94
CA ARG A 16 5.89 1.06 11.39
C ARG A 16 7.15 1.88 11.66
N GLN A 17 8.29 1.21 11.83
CA GLN A 17 9.60 1.84 12.06
C GLN A 17 10.29 2.24 10.75
N THR A 18 9.71 1.91 9.59
CA THR A 18 10.31 2.20 8.27
C THR A 18 10.75 3.66 8.10
N PRO A 19 9.94 4.68 8.47
CA PRO A 19 10.38 6.08 8.38
C PRO A 19 11.65 6.38 9.19
N ALA A 20 11.69 5.97 10.46
CA ALA A 20 12.83 6.19 11.33
C ALA A 20 14.09 5.47 10.78
N GLN A 21 13.93 4.25 10.28
CA GLN A 21 15.03 3.47 9.68
C GLN A 21 15.56 4.05 8.35
N ILE A 22 14.75 4.86 7.65
CA ILE A 22 15.19 5.62 6.47
C ILE A 22 15.98 6.84 6.95
N GLU A 23 15.46 7.58 7.92
CA GLU A 23 16.12 8.77 8.50
C GLU A 23 17.49 8.43 9.11
N GLU A 24 17.58 7.31 9.85
CA GLU A 24 18.85 6.79 10.43
C GLU A 24 19.94 6.53 9.37
N ARG A 25 19.54 6.34 8.10
CA ARG A 25 20.46 6.10 6.98
C ARG A 25 20.64 7.33 6.11
N GLY A 26 20.11 8.48 6.53
CA GLY A 26 20.13 9.71 5.76
C GLY A 26 21.53 10.19 5.41
N ASP A 27 22.48 10.08 6.34
CA ASP A 27 23.88 10.45 6.11
C ASP A 27 24.60 9.56 5.07
N LEU A 28 24.01 8.42 4.72
CA LEU A 28 24.57 7.45 3.78
C LEU A 28 24.00 7.57 2.37
N ILE A 29 22.97 8.40 2.17
CA ILE A 29 22.31 8.63 0.88
C ILE A 29 22.63 10.03 0.34
N SER A 30 22.53 10.17 -0.98
CA SER A 30 22.82 11.42 -1.70
C SER A 30 21.56 12.23 -2.00
N THR A 31 20.42 11.84 -1.44
CA THR A 31 19.11 12.48 -1.62
C THR A 31 18.54 12.85 -0.25
N ASP A 32 17.55 13.74 -0.22
CA ASP A 32 16.84 14.04 1.02
C ASP A 32 16.10 12.78 1.53
N PRO A 33 16.38 12.31 2.75
CA PRO A 33 15.65 11.17 3.34
C PRO A 33 14.15 11.42 3.45
N SER A 34 13.73 12.70 3.53
CA SER A 34 12.33 13.09 3.67
C SER A 34 11.46 12.62 2.48
N GLU A 35 12.02 12.62 1.27
CA GLU A 35 11.34 12.14 0.05
C GLU A 35 11.08 10.63 0.11
N LEU A 36 12.04 9.86 0.61
CA LEU A 36 11.90 8.41 0.79
C LEU A 36 10.93 8.07 1.92
N VAL A 37 10.95 8.85 3.00
CA VAL A 37 9.97 8.75 4.09
C VAL A 37 8.56 9.05 3.58
N TYR A 38 8.42 10.09 2.76
CA TYR A 38 7.15 10.44 2.12
C TYR A 38 6.64 9.29 1.24
N ALA A 39 7.48 8.78 0.34
CA ALA A 39 7.15 7.64 -0.51
C ALA A 39 6.73 6.41 0.31
N SER A 40 7.48 6.06 1.37
CA SER A 40 7.13 4.95 2.26
C SER A 40 5.74 5.12 2.88
N LYS A 41 5.42 6.31 3.40
CA LYS A 41 4.12 6.62 4.00
C LYS A 41 3.00 6.59 2.97
N MET A 42 3.22 7.18 1.79
CA MET A 42 2.22 7.23 0.73
C MET A 42 1.90 5.85 0.17
N VAL A 43 2.91 5.02 -0.07
CA VAL A 43 2.71 3.62 -0.48
C VAL A 43 1.86 2.87 0.54
N ALA A 44 2.15 3.00 1.83
CA ALA A 44 1.34 2.37 2.88
C ALA A 44 -0.09 2.92 2.92
N LYS A 45 -0.29 4.22 2.71
CA LYS A 45 -1.61 4.86 2.66
C LYS A 45 -2.44 4.43 1.46
N VAL A 46 -1.84 4.36 0.29
CA VAL A 46 -2.51 3.94 -0.95
C VAL A 46 -3.03 2.51 -0.80
N ASP A 47 -2.16 1.58 -0.40
CA ASP A 47 -2.48 0.15 -0.33
C ASP A 47 -3.41 -0.21 0.85
N SER A 48 -3.63 0.73 1.79
CA SER A 48 -4.52 0.51 2.95
C SER A 48 -5.81 1.32 2.93
N ALA A 49 -5.86 2.44 2.22
CA ALA A 49 -7.00 3.37 2.25
C ALA A 49 -7.56 3.72 0.88
N ALA A 50 -6.73 3.90 -0.15
CA ALA A 50 -7.19 4.21 -1.51
C ALA A 50 -7.60 2.94 -2.28
N LEU A 51 -6.87 1.84 -2.07
CA LEU A 51 -7.24 0.51 -2.54
C LEU A 51 -7.75 -0.32 -1.36
N GLN A 52 -9.05 -0.61 -1.33
CA GLN A 52 -9.67 -1.42 -0.28
C GLN A 52 -10.23 -2.70 -0.88
N ASP A 53 -9.40 -3.73 -0.87
CA ASP A 53 -9.63 -5.05 -1.48
C ASP A 53 -9.83 -6.17 -0.44
N GLY A 54 -9.89 -5.81 0.84
CA GLY A 54 -10.09 -6.74 1.95
C GLY A 54 -8.82 -7.43 2.46
N TYR A 55 -7.63 -7.06 1.96
CA TYR A 55 -6.35 -7.57 2.46
C TYR A 55 -5.71 -6.57 3.41
N GLN A 56 -5.61 -6.92 4.70
CA GLN A 56 -4.99 -6.05 5.70
C GLN A 56 -3.47 -6.17 5.65
N LEU A 57 -2.78 -5.04 5.48
CA LEU A 57 -1.33 -4.98 5.44
C LEU A 57 -0.72 -5.39 6.78
N TYR A 58 0.23 -6.32 6.73
CA TYR A 58 0.99 -6.75 7.91
C TYR A 58 2.50 -6.76 7.68
N HIS A 59 2.93 -6.44 6.45
CA HIS A 59 4.31 -6.41 6.02
C HIS A 59 4.55 -5.25 5.06
N HIS A 60 5.59 -4.47 5.32
CA HIS A 60 6.04 -3.36 4.48
C HIS A 60 7.56 -3.39 4.46
N VAL A 61 8.15 -3.59 3.30
CA VAL A 61 9.61 -3.54 3.11
C VAL A 61 9.93 -2.49 2.07
N PHE A 62 10.72 -1.50 2.48
CA PHE A 62 11.19 -0.39 1.67
C PHE A 62 12.67 -0.59 1.36
N ILE A 63 12.99 -0.70 0.08
CA ILE A 63 14.35 -0.93 -0.43
C ILE A 63 14.78 0.33 -1.15
N PHE A 64 15.96 0.85 -0.85
CA PHE A 64 16.45 2.07 -1.48
C PHE A 64 17.96 2.05 -1.69
N THR A 65 18.42 2.85 -2.64
CA THR A 65 19.83 2.99 -2.99
C THR A 65 20.41 4.29 -2.48
N ARG A 66 21.75 4.43 -2.50
CA ARG A 66 22.43 5.71 -2.22
C ARG A 66 21.96 6.86 -3.10
N LYS A 67 21.49 6.57 -4.32
CA LYS A 67 21.04 7.57 -5.30
C LYS A 67 19.57 7.95 -5.17
N GLY A 68 18.84 7.34 -4.22
CA GLY A 68 17.41 7.60 -4.03
C GLY A 68 16.47 6.71 -4.84
N SER A 69 16.93 5.88 -5.80
CA SER A 69 16.07 4.85 -6.40
C SER A 69 15.52 3.94 -5.31
N TRP A 70 14.21 3.65 -5.36
CA TRP A 70 13.53 2.88 -4.34
C TRP A 70 12.51 1.89 -4.92
N ALA A 71 12.19 0.86 -4.14
CA ALA A 71 11.14 -0.10 -4.42
C ALA A 71 10.47 -0.52 -3.10
N VAL A 72 9.18 -0.83 -3.15
CA VAL A 72 8.42 -1.31 -1.98
C VAL A 72 7.74 -2.62 -2.30
N VAL A 73 7.81 -3.56 -1.37
CA VAL A 73 7.01 -4.78 -1.38
C VAL A 73 6.16 -4.80 -0.12
N GLN A 74 4.85 -4.66 -0.28
CA GLN A 74 3.89 -4.83 0.79
C GLN A 74 3.20 -6.19 0.69
N GLN A 75 2.78 -6.73 1.84
CA GLN A 75 1.95 -7.93 1.86
C GLN A 75 0.74 -7.71 2.77
N GLY A 76 -0.44 -7.95 2.20
CA GLY A 76 -1.72 -7.98 2.88
C GLY A 76 -2.22 -9.41 3.07
N MET A 77 -3.04 -9.62 4.09
CA MET A 77 -3.73 -10.88 4.37
C MET A 77 -5.23 -10.66 4.43
N ASN A 78 -6.00 -11.51 3.76
CA ASN A 78 -7.44 -11.58 3.94
C ASN A 78 -7.75 -12.66 4.97
N GLU A 79 -8.24 -12.27 6.14
CA GLU A 79 -8.45 -13.20 7.26
C GLU A 79 -9.59 -14.19 7.00
N THR A 80 -10.56 -13.83 6.17
CA THR A 80 -11.72 -14.67 5.82
C THR A 80 -11.32 -15.76 4.85
N THR A 81 -10.64 -15.40 3.76
CA THR A 81 -10.27 -16.35 2.71
C THR A 81 -8.91 -17.00 2.95
N ARG A 82 -8.14 -16.49 3.92
CA ARG A 82 -6.77 -16.93 4.29
C ARG A 82 -5.73 -16.75 3.18
N TYR A 83 -6.03 -15.98 2.13
CA TYR A 83 -5.07 -15.68 1.07
C TYR A 83 -4.25 -14.43 1.38
N ALA A 84 -3.03 -14.43 0.87
CA ALA A 84 -2.16 -13.26 0.87
C ALA A 84 -2.19 -12.54 -0.49
N ARG A 85 -1.94 -11.23 -0.45
CA ARG A 85 -1.77 -10.39 -1.64
C ARG A 85 -0.50 -9.56 -1.49
N ARG A 86 0.27 -9.44 -2.56
CA ARG A 86 1.50 -8.63 -2.58
C ARG A 86 1.34 -7.43 -3.49
N TYR A 87 1.78 -6.28 -3.00
CA TYR A 87 1.75 -5.02 -3.73
C TYR A 87 3.19 -4.60 -3.98
N HIS A 88 3.50 -4.35 -5.25
CA HIS A 88 4.85 -4.07 -5.72
C HIS A 88 4.88 -2.68 -6.32
N TRP A 89 5.78 -1.86 -5.77
CA TRP A 89 6.03 -0.51 -6.20
C TRP A 89 7.47 -0.38 -6.66
N LEU A 90 7.67 0.32 -7.76
CA LEU A 90 8.98 0.67 -8.28
C LEU A 90 9.01 2.19 -8.45
N GLY A 91 9.83 2.89 -7.65
CA GLY A 91 9.81 4.35 -7.62
C GLY A 91 10.06 5.01 -8.97
N GLU A 92 10.86 4.36 -9.82
CA GLU A 92 11.17 4.81 -11.18
C GLU A 92 9.96 4.83 -12.12
N THR A 93 8.88 4.09 -11.79
CA THR A 93 7.64 4.03 -12.59
C THR A 93 6.51 4.85 -11.98
N VAL A 94 6.68 5.39 -10.77
CA VAL A 94 5.65 6.18 -10.09
C VAL A 94 5.73 7.62 -10.60
N SER A 95 4.68 8.05 -11.29
CA SER A 95 4.49 9.45 -11.71
C SER A 95 3.38 10.17 -10.94
N ASP A 96 2.47 9.40 -10.33
CA ASP A 96 1.34 9.85 -9.51
C ASP A 96 1.12 8.74 -8.46
N PHE A 97 1.07 9.07 -7.16
CA PHE A 97 0.88 8.04 -6.12
C PHE A 97 -0.55 7.51 -6.07
N VAL A 98 -1.52 8.24 -6.60
CA VAL A 98 -2.95 7.97 -6.46
C VAL A 98 -3.63 7.62 -7.79
N CYS A 99 -2.86 7.45 -8.87
CA CYS A 99 -3.37 7.00 -10.17
C CYS A 99 -2.45 5.94 -10.80
N GLU A 100 -2.94 4.70 -10.89
CA GLU A 100 -2.22 3.53 -11.45
C GLU A 100 -0.75 3.40 -10.98
N PRO A 101 -0.47 3.49 -9.67
CA PRO A 101 0.91 3.68 -9.20
C PRO A 101 1.69 2.35 -9.07
N HIS A 102 0.98 1.22 -9.03
CA HIS A 102 1.57 -0.10 -8.79
C HIS A 102 2.29 -0.62 -10.02
N ALA A 103 3.53 -1.09 -9.84
CA ALA A 103 4.21 -1.87 -10.86
C ALA A 103 3.55 -3.25 -11.03
N ALA A 104 3.10 -3.86 -9.92
CA ALA A 104 2.30 -5.09 -9.93
C ALA A 104 1.53 -5.27 -8.61
N ILE A 105 0.37 -5.91 -8.69
CA ILE A 105 -0.34 -6.46 -7.53
C ILE A 105 -0.51 -7.94 -7.79
N CYS A 106 0.13 -8.79 -7.00
CA CYS A 106 0.11 -10.23 -7.18
C CYS A 106 -0.92 -10.86 -6.24
N SER A 107 -1.92 -11.53 -6.80
CA SER A 107 -2.92 -12.27 -6.03
C SER A 107 -3.38 -13.54 -6.74
N GLU A 108 -3.82 -14.51 -5.94
CA GLU A 108 -4.39 -15.78 -6.37
C GLU A 108 -5.87 -15.67 -6.71
N MET A 109 -6.57 -14.80 -5.99
CA MET A 109 -7.98 -14.53 -6.19
C MET A 109 -8.17 -13.05 -6.50
N ARG A 110 -9.09 -12.80 -7.44
CA ARG A 110 -9.64 -11.48 -7.69
C ARG A 110 -11.05 -11.43 -7.12
N GLY A 111 -11.39 -10.30 -6.53
CA GLY A 111 -12.77 -9.96 -6.16
C GLY A 111 -13.21 -8.69 -6.87
N GLU A 112 -14.21 -8.02 -6.34
CA GLU A 112 -14.32 -6.57 -6.51
C GLU A 112 -13.53 -5.89 -5.37
N ALA A 113 -13.14 -4.63 -5.55
CA ALA A 113 -12.38 -3.86 -4.57
C ALA A 113 -12.70 -2.38 -4.76
N LEU A 114 -12.91 -1.62 -3.68
CA LEU A 114 -12.97 -0.15 -3.82
C LEU A 114 -11.59 0.33 -4.27
N ASN A 115 -11.49 0.75 -5.52
CA ASN A 115 -10.24 1.05 -6.18
C ASN A 115 -10.20 2.52 -6.59
N LEU A 116 -9.80 3.39 -5.66
CA LEU A 116 -9.65 4.82 -5.93
C LEU A 116 -8.36 5.15 -6.68
N VAL A 117 -7.44 4.19 -6.86
CA VAL A 117 -6.24 4.40 -7.68
C VAL A 117 -6.44 4.07 -9.15
N ALA A 118 -7.58 3.49 -9.51
CA ALA A 118 -7.95 3.30 -10.91
C ALA A 118 -8.02 4.64 -11.64
N VAL A 119 -7.60 4.69 -12.90
CA VAL A 119 -7.74 5.90 -13.72
C VAL A 119 -9.20 6.36 -13.84
N GLU A 120 -10.14 5.42 -13.86
CA GLU A 120 -11.59 5.70 -13.92
C GLU A 120 -12.10 6.39 -12.65
N SER A 121 -11.39 6.25 -11.52
CA SER A 121 -11.72 6.89 -10.24
C SER A 121 -11.29 8.36 -10.16
N THR A 122 -10.69 8.93 -11.21
CA THR A 122 -10.23 10.33 -11.21
C THR A 122 -11.32 11.34 -10.82
N PRO A 123 -12.55 11.28 -11.37
CA PRO A 123 -13.61 12.20 -10.96
C PRO A 123 -14.01 12.02 -9.48
N ALA A 124 -14.05 10.77 -9.00
CA ALA A 124 -14.35 10.47 -7.61
C ALA A 124 -13.29 11.02 -6.66
N ARG A 125 -12.00 10.89 -6.99
CA ARG A 125 -10.89 11.49 -6.21
C ARG A 125 -11.08 13.00 -6.05
N GLY A 126 -11.40 13.71 -7.15
CA GLY A 126 -11.64 15.15 -7.11
C GLY A 126 -12.83 15.54 -6.23
N VAL A 127 -13.97 14.84 -6.36
CA VAL A 127 -15.15 15.08 -5.53
C VAL A 127 -14.88 14.77 -4.06
N ILE A 128 -14.19 13.67 -3.76
CA ILE A 128 -13.81 13.29 -2.40
C ILE A 128 -12.97 14.39 -1.74
N THR A 129 -11.98 14.94 -2.47
CA THR A 129 -11.17 16.06 -2.00
C THR A 129 -12.02 17.30 -1.77
N ASN A 130 -12.88 17.68 -2.72
CA ASN A 130 -13.75 18.83 -2.56
C ASN A 130 -14.68 18.70 -1.33
N ILE A 131 -15.25 17.52 -1.08
CA ILE A 131 -16.06 17.28 0.13
C ILE A 131 -15.22 17.43 1.40
N ALA A 132 -13.95 16.98 1.36
CA ALA A 132 -13.08 17.04 2.52
C ALA A 132 -12.53 18.45 2.80
N SER A 133 -12.39 19.30 1.76
CA SER A 133 -11.71 20.60 1.82
C SER A 133 -12.67 21.80 1.85
N GLU A 134 -13.79 21.72 1.13
CA GLU A 134 -14.67 22.88 0.87
C GLU A 134 -16.06 22.74 1.52
N GLU A 135 -16.53 21.51 1.73
CA GLU A 135 -17.85 21.27 2.31
C GLU A 135 -17.81 21.33 3.84
N LYS A 136 -18.77 22.06 4.42
CA LYS A 136 -18.87 22.19 5.89
C LYS A 136 -19.02 20.80 6.53
N PRO A 137 -18.20 20.45 7.54
CA PRO A 137 -18.26 19.14 8.19
C PRO A 137 -19.65 18.77 8.69
N GLU A 138 -20.44 19.72 9.19
CA GLU A 138 -21.80 19.50 9.69
C GLU A 138 -22.74 19.02 8.57
N LYS A 139 -22.61 19.59 7.37
CA LYS A 139 -23.39 19.19 6.20
C LYS A 139 -22.99 17.78 5.76
N THR A 140 -21.69 17.50 5.68
CA THR A 140 -21.17 16.17 5.33
C THR A 140 -21.64 15.09 6.31
N ILE A 141 -21.62 15.38 7.61
CA ILE A 141 -22.13 14.46 8.66
C ILE A 141 -23.64 14.25 8.52
N ALA A 142 -24.41 15.31 8.25
CA ALA A 142 -25.85 15.21 8.06
C ALA A 142 -26.21 14.30 6.86
N GLU A 143 -25.52 14.45 5.73
CA GLU A 143 -25.72 13.58 4.57
C GLU A 143 -25.34 12.12 4.86
N LEU A 144 -24.24 11.87 5.57
CA LEU A 144 -23.89 10.51 5.99
C LEU A 144 -24.94 9.89 6.92
N LYS A 145 -25.54 10.68 7.83
CA LYS A 145 -26.65 10.23 8.68
C LYS A 145 -27.90 9.92 7.87
N ARG A 146 -28.20 10.74 6.85
CA ARG A 146 -29.31 10.50 5.93
C ARG A 146 -29.10 9.20 5.14
N ILE A 147 -27.92 9.00 4.56
CA ILE A 147 -27.59 7.78 3.79
C ILE A 147 -27.81 6.51 4.63
N LYS A 148 -27.46 6.53 5.92
CA LYS A 148 -27.72 5.40 6.83
C LYS A 148 -29.19 5.03 6.99
N SER A 149 -30.10 5.98 6.78
CA SER A 149 -31.54 5.79 6.92
C SER A 149 -32.23 5.42 5.60
N LEU A 150 -31.49 5.44 4.48
CA LEU A 150 -32.01 5.10 3.16
C LEU A 150 -31.85 3.61 2.88
N ASP A 151 -32.78 3.07 2.10
CA ASP A 151 -32.62 1.76 1.46
C ASP A 151 -31.68 1.95 0.26
N LEU A 152 -30.45 1.47 0.40
CA LEU A 152 -29.45 1.58 -0.65
C LEU A 152 -29.62 0.42 -1.65
N PRO A 153 -29.30 0.64 -2.93
CA PRO A 153 -29.22 -0.46 -3.89
C PRO A 153 -28.35 -1.58 -3.32
N PRO A 154 -28.70 -2.86 -3.52
CA PRO A 154 -27.91 -4.00 -3.05
C PRO A 154 -26.60 -4.09 -3.83
N ARG A 155 -25.65 -3.20 -3.53
CA ARG A 155 -24.27 -3.22 -4.01
C ARG A 155 -23.42 -3.70 -2.84
N HIS A 156 -22.70 -4.80 -3.04
CA HIS A 156 -22.08 -5.58 -1.97
C HIS A 156 -20.89 -4.91 -1.25
N TYR A 157 -20.40 -3.76 -1.72
CA TYR A 157 -19.08 -3.25 -1.33
C TYR A 157 -19.05 -2.22 -0.21
N MET A 158 -20.16 -1.54 0.08
CA MET A 158 -20.24 -0.58 1.17
C MET A 158 -21.51 -0.82 1.96
N LYS A 159 -21.38 -1.50 3.11
CA LYS A 159 -22.49 -1.62 4.04
C LYS A 159 -22.64 -0.30 4.80
N THR A 160 -23.86 0.16 4.97
CA THR A 160 -24.16 1.31 5.83
C THR A 160 -23.65 1.12 7.27
N GLU A 161 -23.54 -0.14 7.70
CA GLU A 161 -22.94 -0.57 8.98
C GLU A 161 -21.48 -0.13 9.15
N ASP A 162 -20.70 -0.04 8.06
CA ASP A 162 -19.29 0.34 8.10
C ASP A 162 -19.08 1.85 8.28
N ILE A 163 -20.14 2.64 8.11
CA ILE A 163 -20.11 4.09 8.22
C ILE A 163 -20.38 4.44 9.68
N HIS A 164 -19.57 5.31 10.28
CA HIS A 164 -19.84 5.82 11.61
C HIS A 164 -19.71 7.34 11.59
N PRO A 165 -20.78 8.08 11.22
CA PRO A 165 -20.71 9.53 11.00
C PRO A 165 -20.13 10.28 12.20
N ASP A 166 -20.52 9.90 13.42
CA ASP A 166 -20.05 10.57 14.64
C ASP A 166 -18.55 10.31 14.92
N ARG A 167 -18.01 9.17 14.47
CA ARG A 167 -16.55 8.88 14.56
C ARG A 167 -15.76 9.65 13.50
N LEU A 168 -16.41 10.10 12.43
CA LEU A 168 -15.80 10.85 11.34
C LEU A 168 -15.80 12.36 11.57
N ALA A 169 -16.60 12.87 12.50
CA ALA A 169 -16.73 14.30 12.73
C ALA A 169 -15.38 15.00 12.97
N LYS A 170 -14.55 14.45 13.87
CA LYS A 170 -13.23 15.02 14.18
C LYS A 170 -12.30 15.04 12.96
N ILE A 171 -12.31 13.99 12.14
CA ILE A 171 -11.43 13.94 10.97
C ILE A 171 -11.94 14.86 9.85
N LEU A 172 -13.26 14.97 9.66
CA LEU A 172 -13.85 15.89 8.67
C LEU A 172 -13.57 17.36 9.01
N VAL A 173 -13.66 17.73 10.29
CA VAL A 173 -13.22 19.06 10.74
C VAL A 173 -11.73 19.25 10.44
N SER A 174 -10.89 18.28 10.79
CA SER A 174 -9.44 18.38 10.52
C SER A 174 -9.09 18.43 9.04
N THR A 175 -9.84 17.76 8.14
CA THR A 175 -9.57 17.85 6.70
C THR A 175 -10.03 19.19 6.15
N TYR A 176 -11.18 19.69 6.60
CA TYR A 176 -11.72 20.98 6.19
C TYR A 176 -10.80 22.15 6.62
N GLU A 177 -10.31 22.14 7.86
CA GLU A 177 -9.38 23.15 8.37
C GLU A 177 -8.03 23.15 7.65
N ARG A 178 -7.56 21.98 7.20
CA ARG A 178 -6.29 21.85 6.47
C ARG A 178 -6.45 22.13 4.98
N SER A 179 -7.65 21.94 4.44
CA SER A 179 -8.03 22.19 3.05
C SER A 179 -7.01 21.59 2.05
N PRO A 180 -6.87 20.24 1.99
CA PRO A 180 -5.95 19.61 1.05
C PRO A 180 -6.31 19.97 -0.39
N GLY A 181 -5.29 20.28 -1.20
CA GLY A 181 -5.45 20.71 -2.59
C GLY A 181 -5.79 19.58 -3.55
N ASP A 182 -5.41 18.35 -3.22
CA ASP A 182 -5.69 17.16 -4.03
C ASP A 182 -5.91 15.90 -3.18
N PHE A 183 -6.15 14.77 -3.86
CA PHE A 183 -6.41 13.50 -3.19
C PHE A 183 -5.15 12.88 -2.55
N GLU A 184 -3.96 13.15 -3.10
CA GLU A 184 -2.69 12.68 -2.55
C GLU A 184 -2.42 13.36 -1.21
N GLU A 185 -2.59 14.68 -1.15
CA GLU A 185 -2.47 15.48 0.06
C GLU A 185 -3.51 15.06 1.09
N LEU A 186 -4.78 14.92 0.70
CA LEU A 186 -5.85 14.42 1.59
C LEU A 186 -5.47 13.07 2.20
N LEU A 187 -4.98 12.13 1.38
CA LEU A 187 -4.61 10.79 1.82
C LEU A 187 -3.42 10.81 2.78
N SER A 188 -2.49 11.75 2.59
CA SER A 188 -1.31 11.95 3.45
C SER A 188 -1.67 12.43 4.86
N LEU A 189 -2.84 13.05 5.05
CA LEU A 189 -3.23 13.65 6.33
C LEU A 189 -3.31 12.61 7.47
N PRO A 190 -2.85 12.96 8.68
CA PRO A 190 -3.00 12.13 9.85
C PRO A 190 -4.47 11.86 10.18
N GLY A 191 -4.82 10.60 10.46
CA GLY A 191 -6.19 10.20 10.79
C GLY A 191 -7.10 9.95 9.58
N VAL A 192 -6.71 10.36 8.37
CA VAL A 192 -7.38 9.92 7.14
C VAL A 192 -6.99 8.48 6.89
N GLY A 193 -7.94 7.57 6.99
CA GLY A 193 -7.75 6.13 6.80
C GLY A 193 -8.88 5.52 5.98
N PRO A 194 -8.91 4.18 5.83
CA PRO A 194 -9.86 3.49 4.95
C PRO A 194 -11.31 3.82 5.24
N LYS A 195 -11.69 3.97 6.52
CA LYS A 195 -13.07 4.30 6.91
C LYS A 195 -13.49 5.70 6.46
N THR A 196 -12.59 6.68 6.60
CA THR A 196 -12.83 8.07 6.14
C THR A 196 -12.99 8.10 4.63
N ILE A 197 -12.04 7.48 3.91
CA ILE A 197 -12.04 7.43 2.45
C ILE A 197 -13.27 6.70 1.92
N ARG A 198 -13.68 5.59 2.55
CA ARG A 198 -14.90 4.84 2.18
C ARG A 198 -16.16 5.69 2.35
N ALA A 199 -16.29 6.42 3.45
CA ALA A 199 -17.44 7.29 3.69
C ALA A 199 -17.52 8.44 2.67
N LEU A 200 -16.38 9.08 2.37
CA LEU A 200 -16.33 10.13 1.36
C LEU A 200 -16.61 9.58 -0.05
N SER A 201 -16.14 8.37 -0.36
CA SER A 201 -16.41 7.69 -1.64
C SER A 201 -17.90 7.42 -1.83
N LEU A 202 -18.59 7.01 -0.76
CA LEU A 202 -20.03 6.80 -0.80
C LEU A 202 -20.79 8.11 -1.05
N LEU A 203 -20.38 9.21 -0.41
CA LEU A 203 -20.96 10.52 -0.68
C LEU A 203 -20.71 10.96 -2.13
N SER A 204 -19.48 10.77 -2.62
CA SER A 204 -19.10 11.06 -4.01
C SER A 204 -20.03 10.34 -5.00
N GLU A 205 -20.30 9.05 -4.77
CA GLU A 205 -21.20 8.25 -5.61
C GLU A 205 -22.66 8.70 -5.47
N LEU A 206 -23.19 8.74 -4.25
CA LEU A 206 -24.64 8.87 -4.02
C LEU A 206 -25.17 10.30 -4.13
N VAL A 207 -24.38 11.29 -3.73
CA VAL A 207 -24.81 12.70 -3.67
C VAL A 207 -24.32 13.47 -4.90
N TYR A 208 -23.09 13.19 -5.34
CA TYR A 208 -22.43 13.96 -6.38
C TYR A 208 -22.31 13.21 -7.72
N GLY A 209 -22.75 11.94 -7.79
CA GLY A 209 -22.78 11.18 -9.04
C GLY A 209 -21.40 10.85 -9.62
N ALA A 210 -20.36 10.85 -8.80
CA ALA A 210 -18.98 10.52 -9.17
C ALA A 210 -18.58 9.18 -8.53
N PRO A 211 -18.96 8.03 -9.12
CA PRO A 211 -18.68 6.72 -8.57
C PRO A 211 -17.17 6.38 -8.67
N PRO A 212 -16.60 5.71 -7.66
CA PRO A 212 -15.28 5.12 -7.79
C PRO A 212 -15.33 3.82 -8.62
N SER A 213 -14.18 3.38 -9.10
CA SER A 213 -14.00 2.04 -9.66
C SER A 213 -14.10 0.97 -8.56
N PHE A 214 -14.75 -0.14 -8.88
CA PHE A 214 -14.80 -1.34 -8.05
C PHE A 214 -13.95 -2.50 -8.61
N SER A 215 -13.16 -2.23 -9.65
CA SER A 215 -12.36 -3.26 -10.32
C SER A 215 -11.11 -3.60 -9.50
N ASP A 216 -10.90 -4.89 -9.26
CA ASP A 216 -9.72 -5.38 -8.56
C ASP A 216 -8.47 -5.33 -9.47
N PRO A 217 -7.45 -4.52 -9.12
CA PRO A 217 -6.28 -4.31 -9.96
C PRO A 217 -5.28 -5.47 -9.91
N ALA A 218 -5.52 -6.51 -9.10
CA ALA A 218 -4.64 -7.66 -9.00
C ALA A 218 -4.37 -8.30 -10.37
N ARG A 219 -3.10 -8.53 -10.67
CA ARG A 219 -2.60 -9.33 -11.79
C ARG A 219 -2.13 -10.68 -11.24
N PHE A 220 -2.27 -11.74 -12.04
CA PHE A 220 -1.84 -13.08 -11.58
C PHE A 220 -0.32 -13.07 -11.37
N GLY A 221 0.13 -13.57 -10.23
CA GLY A 221 1.54 -13.59 -9.92
C GLY A 221 1.88 -14.58 -8.82
N PHE A 222 2.13 -15.83 -9.19
CA PHE A 222 2.96 -16.71 -8.37
C PHE A 222 3.97 -17.44 -9.25
N ALA A 223 5.25 -17.15 -9.02
CA ALA A 223 6.36 -17.92 -9.56
C ALA A 223 6.83 -19.05 -8.62
N HIS A 224 6.32 -19.11 -7.38
CA HIS A 224 6.92 -19.98 -6.35
C HIS A 224 5.96 -20.74 -5.41
N GLY A 225 4.64 -20.67 -5.54
CA GLY A 225 3.71 -21.44 -4.68
C GLY A 225 3.76 -21.09 -3.18
N GLY A 226 2.92 -21.75 -2.37
CA GLY A 226 2.76 -21.52 -0.94
C GLY A 226 3.39 -22.63 -0.08
N LYS A 227 3.93 -22.26 1.10
CA LYS A 227 4.47 -23.22 2.09
C LYS A 227 3.41 -24.21 2.61
N ASP A 228 2.16 -23.76 2.63
CA ASP A 228 1.01 -24.51 3.15
C ASP A 228 0.30 -25.29 2.02
N GLY A 229 0.91 -25.38 0.83
CA GLY A 229 0.39 -26.14 -0.31
C GLY A 229 -0.73 -25.45 -1.09
N ILE A 230 -1.16 -24.26 -0.66
CA ILE A 230 -2.22 -23.47 -1.30
C ILE A 230 -1.54 -22.27 -1.99
N PRO A 231 -1.72 -22.07 -3.31
CA PRO A 231 -2.61 -22.79 -4.24
C PRO A 231 -1.95 -24.06 -4.81
N TYR A 232 -0.62 -24.11 -4.77
CA TYR A 232 0.23 -25.26 -5.01
C TYR A 232 1.45 -25.17 -4.10
N PRO A 233 2.12 -26.29 -3.79
CA PRO A 233 3.33 -26.31 -2.98
C PRO A 233 4.41 -25.39 -3.52
N VAL A 234 5.33 -24.99 -2.66
CA VAL A 234 6.46 -24.15 -3.07
C VAL A 234 7.15 -24.76 -4.28
N ASP A 235 7.22 -24.00 -5.39
CA ASP A 235 8.00 -24.39 -6.56
C ASP A 235 9.48 -24.21 -6.23
N ARG A 236 10.03 -25.28 -5.65
CA ARG A 236 11.43 -25.36 -5.21
C ARG A 236 12.39 -25.08 -6.37
N ARG A 237 12.08 -25.50 -7.59
CA ARG A 237 12.97 -25.31 -8.75
C ARG A 237 13.15 -23.83 -9.05
N THR A 238 12.05 -23.10 -9.14
CA THR A 238 12.10 -21.67 -9.39
C THR A 238 12.72 -20.96 -8.17
N TYR A 239 12.46 -21.44 -6.95
CA TYR A 239 13.08 -20.93 -5.72
C TYR A 239 14.61 -21.05 -5.74
N ASP A 240 15.14 -22.21 -6.14
CA ASP A 240 16.57 -22.47 -6.28
C ASP A 240 17.20 -21.57 -7.35
N GLN A 241 16.49 -21.31 -8.46
CA GLN A 241 16.94 -20.36 -9.49
C GLN A 241 17.05 -18.94 -8.94
N SER A 242 16.07 -18.49 -8.14
CA SER A 242 16.11 -17.19 -7.47
C SER A 242 17.25 -17.09 -6.46
N ILE A 243 17.50 -18.14 -5.68
CA ILE A 243 18.65 -18.23 -4.77
C ILE A 243 19.96 -18.13 -5.56
N GLU A 244 20.08 -18.86 -6.66
CA GLU A 244 21.27 -18.85 -7.50
C GLU A 244 21.50 -17.48 -8.17
N LEU A 245 20.43 -16.79 -8.56
CA LEU A 245 20.50 -15.42 -9.05
C LEU A 245 21.06 -14.48 -7.98
N LEU A 246 20.55 -14.58 -6.74
CA LEU A 246 21.06 -13.79 -5.61
C LEU A 246 22.52 -14.14 -5.28
N ARG A 247 22.88 -15.42 -5.32
CA ARG A 247 24.25 -15.91 -5.14
C ARG A 247 25.18 -15.32 -6.20
N LYS A 248 24.77 -15.30 -7.48
CA LYS A 248 25.50 -14.67 -8.58
C LYS A 248 25.61 -13.16 -8.42
N ALA A 249 24.55 -12.49 -7.95
CA ALA A 249 24.59 -11.06 -7.67
C ALA A 249 25.57 -10.73 -6.53
N LEU A 250 25.55 -11.51 -5.45
CA LEU A 250 26.48 -11.39 -4.33
C LEU A 250 27.92 -11.68 -4.77
N SER A 251 28.16 -12.71 -5.58
CA SER A 251 29.51 -13.04 -6.04
C SER A 251 30.10 -11.95 -6.93
N ARG A 252 29.28 -11.31 -7.77
CA ARG A 252 29.66 -10.19 -8.64
C ARG A 252 29.70 -8.82 -7.94
N SER A 253 29.15 -8.72 -6.74
CA SER A 253 29.16 -7.47 -5.98
C SER A 253 30.58 -7.06 -5.59
N LYS A 254 30.84 -5.75 -5.59
CA LYS A 254 32.13 -5.15 -5.19
C LYS A 254 32.20 -4.90 -3.69
N ILE A 255 31.84 -5.90 -2.88
CA ILE A 255 31.91 -5.83 -1.41
C ILE A 255 33.13 -6.57 -0.86
N GLY A 256 33.56 -6.19 0.35
CA GLY A 256 34.67 -6.84 1.05
C GLY A 256 34.50 -8.36 1.19
N LEU A 257 35.63 -9.09 1.14
CA LEU A 257 35.64 -10.56 1.13
C LEU A 257 34.93 -11.18 2.35
N SER A 258 35.06 -10.54 3.52
CA SER A 258 34.40 -10.94 4.76
C SER A 258 32.89 -10.74 4.71
N GLU A 259 32.41 -9.56 4.28
CA GLU A 259 30.98 -9.28 4.08
C GLU A 259 30.37 -10.22 3.03
N LYS A 260 31.10 -10.52 1.95
CA LYS A 260 30.67 -11.46 0.91
C LYS A 260 30.52 -12.88 1.48
N ARG A 261 31.49 -13.36 2.26
CA ARG A 261 31.40 -14.67 2.91
C ARG A 261 30.24 -14.74 3.90
N GLN A 262 30.00 -13.71 4.70
CA GLN A 262 28.86 -13.68 5.62
C GLN A 262 27.52 -13.64 4.87
N ALA A 263 27.42 -12.86 3.80
CA ALA A 263 26.19 -12.78 3.00
C ALA A 263 25.87 -14.11 2.29
N ILE A 264 26.89 -14.76 1.71
CA ILE A 264 26.75 -16.09 1.12
C ILE A 264 26.44 -17.13 2.20
N GLY A 265 27.11 -17.06 3.36
CA GLY A 265 26.85 -17.95 4.50
C GLY A 265 25.40 -17.86 5.00
N ARG A 266 24.81 -16.66 5.08
CA ARG A 266 23.37 -16.50 5.38
C ARG A 266 22.45 -17.10 4.33
N LEU A 267 22.87 -17.10 3.07
CA LEU A 267 22.15 -17.75 1.96
C LEU A 267 22.23 -19.28 2.08
N ASP A 268 23.41 -19.80 2.43
CA ASP A 268 23.70 -21.24 2.57
C ASP A 268 23.07 -21.82 3.85
N ASP A 269 23.10 -21.10 4.98
CA ASP A 269 22.48 -21.53 6.25
C ASP A 269 20.96 -21.74 6.12
N TRP A 270 20.31 -21.04 5.19
CA TRP A 270 18.89 -21.25 4.88
C TRP A 270 18.65 -22.56 4.13
N HIS A 271 19.62 -23.01 3.33
CA HIS A 271 19.57 -24.24 2.54
C HIS A 271 19.72 -25.50 3.40
N PHE A 272 20.30 -25.39 4.60
CA PHE A 272 20.53 -26.52 5.53
C PHE A 272 19.51 -26.63 6.68
N ARG A 273 18.55 -25.70 6.79
CA ARG A 273 17.49 -25.74 7.83
C ARG A 273 16.13 -26.27 7.36
N GLN A 274 16.07 -26.91 6.19
CA GLN A 274 14.89 -27.65 5.72
C GLN A 274 15.07 -29.16 5.86
#